data_AF-A0A859D3Q7-F1
#
_entry.id   AF-A0A859D3Q7-F1
#
_cell.length_a   1.000
_cell.length_b   1.000
_cell.length_c   1.000
_cell.angle_alpha   90.00
_cell.angle_beta   90.00
_cell.angle_gamma   90.00
#
_symmetry.space_group_name_H-M   'P 1'
#
loop_
_entity.id
_entity.type
_entity.pdbx_description
1 polymer ?
#
loop_
_entity_poly.entity_id
_entity_poly.type
_entity_poly.pdbx_seq_one_letter_code
_entity_poly.pdbx_strand_id
1 'polypeptide(L)'
;MIKRLSKINGYYVAIVLAIVFSWWGLLDAKASDYVSSSLVQALSAFGLAKLFNATVSVLQSIQISVFVSSVTIGELLDPFNDMIEDFSDVMKIAVSSLIFQSILLKIISTVYFKAFVTLSGLLFGYLYWVRSRFTEVAYKIFVTAVGAKFLLVLVVLLSALVDASFLNDEKTQTMDKIQVHSDEMNEVTTGLGVAADLKQSLDIDKQTLQIKQNEQQQTLSGYDARLVDLTIQSDSLNREMSARKETLSTLDILFNNDETLANLRTQQSLLMSERQRTEQQIKASQNKIGALQQSIDDLDNLTVEDQSFFSSIKQSAFGLGHFKDKISHYVETLNGLVNDFLTLLALFAFNTVLIPVLFLYLGAKGFKLVWQIKPSDLITRAKQGVKESL
;
A
#
# COMPACT_ATOMS: atom_id res chain seq x y z
N MET A 1 76.60 3.98 -30.22
CA MET A 1 75.56 3.17 -30.89
C MET A 1 74.40 2.96 -29.92
N ILE A 2 73.54 3.98 -29.74
CA ILE A 2 72.43 3.95 -28.78
C ILE A 2 71.20 3.48 -29.57
N LYS A 3 70.77 2.24 -29.33
CA LYS A 3 69.54 1.68 -29.91
C LYS A 3 68.37 2.59 -29.50
N ARG A 4 67.74 3.24 -30.48
CA ARG A 4 66.42 3.87 -30.36
C ARG A 4 65.48 2.83 -29.76
N LEU A 5 65.07 3.00 -28.50
CA LEU A 5 63.94 2.27 -27.92
C LEU A 5 62.78 2.40 -28.91
N SER A 6 62.33 1.28 -29.44
CA SER A 6 61.22 1.24 -30.37
C SER A 6 60.01 1.92 -29.71
N LYS A 7 59.37 2.87 -30.39
CA LYS A 7 58.06 3.38 -29.97
C LYS A 7 57.14 2.15 -29.85
N ILE A 8 56.83 1.75 -28.62
CA ILE A 8 55.92 0.64 -28.36
C ILE A 8 54.60 1.00 -29.03
N ASN A 9 54.15 0.14 -29.93
CA ASN A 9 52.94 0.40 -30.69
C ASN A 9 51.73 0.34 -29.74
N GLY A 10 50.94 1.41 -29.69
CA GLY A 10 49.87 1.59 -28.69
C GLY A 10 48.86 0.44 -28.65
N TYR A 11 48.67 -0.26 -29.77
CA TYR A 11 47.82 -1.45 -29.85
C TYR A 11 48.28 -2.61 -28.96
N TYR A 12 49.58 -2.90 -28.90
CA TYR A 12 50.08 -3.98 -28.06
C TYR A 12 49.92 -3.65 -26.57
N VAL A 13 50.11 -2.38 -26.20
CA VAL A 13 49.83 -1.90 -24.83
C VAL A 13 48.35 -2.06 -24.50
N ALA A 14 47.45 -1.64 -25.41
CA ALA A 14 46.02 -1.78 -25.22
C ALA A 14 45.57 -3.24 -25.08
N ILE A 15 46.12 -4.16 -25.88
CA ILE A 15 45.85 -5.61 -25.78
C ILE A 15 46.29 -6.15 -24.42
N VAL A 16 47.52 -5.85 -24.00
CA VAL A 16 48.05 -6.32 -22.71
C VAL A 16 47.21 -5.78 -21.55
N LEU A 17 46.88 -4.48 -21.56
CA LEU A 17 46.03 -3.88 -20.53
C LEU A 17 44.64 -4.54 -20.50
N ALA A 18 43.99 -4.71 -21.66
CA ALA A 18 42.68 -5.33 -21.73
C ALA A 18 42.69 -6.77 -21.19
N ILE A 19 43.74 -7.55 -21.48
CA ILE A 19 43.93 -8.90 -20.94
C ILE A 19 44.12 -8.83 -19.42
N VAL A 20 45.08 -8.04 -18.93
CA VAL A 20 45.37 -7.91 -17.49
C VAL A 20 44.10 -7.53 -16.72
N PHE A 21 43.39 -6.48 -17.14
CA PHE A 21 42.14 -6.07 -16.49
C PHE A 21 41.01 -7.10 -16.63
N SER A 22 40.96 -7.83 -17.74
CA SER A 22 39.96 -8.89 -17.93
C SER A 22 40.15 -10.06 -16.96
N TRP A 23 41.40 -10.40 -16.64
CA TRP A 23 41.73 -11.47 -15.70
C TRP A 23 41.73 -11.01 -14.23
N TRP A 24 41.97 -9.72 -13.97
CA TRP A 24 42.03 -9.16 -12.62
C TRP A 24 40.71 -9.34 -11.84
N GLY A 25 39.55 -9.15 -12.48
CA GLY A 25 38.24 -9.50 -11.92
C GLY A 25 37.72 -8.63 -10.77
N LEU A 26 38.49 -7.66 -10.23
CA LEU A 26 38.03 -6.77 -9.15
C LEU A 26 36.82 -5.93 -9.56
N LEU A 27 36.83 -5.39 -10.78
CA LEU A 27 35.73 -4.58 -11.30
C LEU A 27 34.48 -5.45 -11.53
N ASP A 28 34.67 -6.67 -12.03
CA ASP A 28 33.60 -7.66 -12.23
C ASP A 28 32.95 -8.01 -10.88
N ALA A 29 33.75 -8.21 -9.83
CA ALA A 29 33.27 -8.49 -8.48
C ALA A 29 32.46 -7.32 -7.90
N LYS A 30 33.00 -6.10 -7.93
CA LYS A 30 32.28 -4.91 -7.44
C LYS A 30 30.96 -4.66 -8.18
N ALA A 31 30.95 -4.84 -9.49
CA ALA A 31 29.74 -4.71 -10.29
C ALA A 31 28.70 -5.78 -9.90
N SER A 32 29.14 -7.02 -9.70
CA SER A 32 28.30 -8.13 -9.26
C SER A 32 27.71 -7.89 -7.87
N ASP A 33 28.51 -7.43 -6.91
CA ASP A 33 28.07 -7.13 -5.55
C ASP A 33 27.00 -6.03 -5.54
N TYR A 34 27.21 -4.95 -6.32
CA TYR A 34 26.24 -3.88 -6.44
C TYR A 34 24.90 -4.36 -7.05
N VAL A 35 24.94 -5.09 -8.16
CA VAL A 35 23.72 -5.61 -8.79
C VAL A 35 22.99 -6.58 -7.85
N SER A 36 23.74 -7.39 -7.09
CA SER A 36 23.15 -8.35 -6.15
C SER A 36 22.48 -7.64 -4.97
N SER A 37 23.14 -6.61 -4.41
CA SER A 37 22.54 -5.77 -3.36
C SER A 37 21.29 -5.04 -3.87
N SER A 38 21.38 -4.44 -5.06
CA SER A 38 20.25 -3.76 -5.69
C SER A 38 19.08 -4.71 -5.96
N LEU A 39 19.36 -5.96 -6.36
CA LEU A 39 18.35 -6.98 -6.59
C LEU A 39 17.63 -7.37 -5.29
N VAL A 40 18.36 -7.53 -4.18
CA VAL A 40 17.75 -7.79 -2.86
C VAL A 40 16.84 -6.63 -2.45
N GLN A 41 17.31 -5.38 -2.56
CA GLN A 41 16.50 -4.21 -2.24
C GLN A 41 15.23 -4.14 -3.11
N ALA A 42 15.36 -4.38 -4.41
CA ALA A 42 14.24 -4.36 -5.35
C ALA A 42 13.23 -5.48 -5.06
N LEU A 43 13.69 -6.69 -4.72
CA LEU A 43 12.82 -7.80 -4.34
C LEU A 43 12.11 -7.54 -3.01
N SER A 44 12.79 -6.96 -2.01
CA SER A 44 12.17 -6.56 -0.75
C SER A 44 11.07 -5.54 -0.99
N ALA A 45 11.35 -4.49 -1.77
CA ALA A 45 10.38 -3.46 -2.12
C ALA A 45 9.16 -4.03 -2.86
N PHE A 46 9.40 -4.92 -3.82
CA PHE A 46 8.34 -5.63 -4.54
C PHE A 46 7.51 -6.52 -3.61
N GLY A 47 8.16 -7.19 -2.66
CA GLY A 47 7.50 -7.99 -1.63
C GLY A 47 6.59 -7.14 -0.74
N LEU A 48 7.06 -5.98 -0.27
CA LEU A 48 6.25 -5.02 0.49
C LEU A 48 5.04 -4.57 -0.34
N ALA A 49 5.23 -4.19 -1.60
CA ALA A 49 4.12 -3.81 -2.48
C ALA A 49 3.05 -4.92 -2.58
N LYS A 50 3.47 -6.18 -2.72
CA LYS A 50 2.55 -7.32 -2.76
C LYS A 50 1.83 -7.57 -1.45
N LEU A 51 2.49 -7.33 -0.32
CA LEU A 51 1.85 -7.39 0.99
C LEU A 51 0.76 -6.32 1.09
N PHE A 52 1.09 -5.05 0.84
CA PHE A 52 0.13 -3.95 0.91
C PHE A 52 -1.03 -4.12 -0.08
N ASN A 53 -0.76 -4.64 -1.29
CA ASN A 53 -1.82 -4.99 -2.25
C ASN A 53 -2.81 -6.03 -1.69
N ALA A 54 -2.31 -7.02 -0.94
CA ALA A 54 -3.16 -8.01 -0.28
C ALA A 54 -3.95 -7.37 0.88
N THR A 55 -3.30 -6.54 1.70
CA THR A 55 -3.95 -5.79 2.79
C THR A 55 -5.09 -4.91 2.27
N VAL A 56 -4.85 -4.13 1.21
CA VAL A 56 -5.85 -3.29 0.55
C VAL A 56 -7.00 -4.13 0.03
N SER A 57 -6.73 -5.27 -0.61
CA SER A 57 -7.77 -6.17 -1.10
C SER A 57 -8.67 -6.69 0.03
N VAL A 58 -8.11 -7.00 1.19
CA VAL A 58 -8.89 -7.39 2.39
C VAL A 58 -9.75 -6.21 2.85
N LEU A 59 -9.20 -5.00 2.95
CA LEU A 59 -9.94 -3.82 3.39
C LEU A 59 -11.04 -3.39 2.39
N GLN A 60 -10.79 -3.45 1.09
CA GLN A 60 -11.78 -3.16 0.04
C GLN A 60 -12.93 -4.17 0.03
N SER A 61 -12.70 -5.41 0.48
CA SER A 61 -13.77 -6.41 0.60
C SER A 61 -14.82 -6.05 1.66
N ILE A 62 -14.49 -5.14 2.58
CA ILE A 62 -15.36 -4.67 3.65
C ILE A 62 -16.30 -3.61 3.11
N GLN A 63 -17.60 -3.92 3.06
CA GLN A 63 -18.65 -2.97 2.67
C GLN A 63 -19.45 -2.58 3.92
N ILE A 64 -19.34 -1.33 4.36
CA ILE A 64 -20.12 -0.80 5.50
C ILE A 64 -21.21 0.13 4.96
N SER A 65 -22.48 -0.29 5.13
CA SER A 65 -23.64 0.51 4.75
C SER A 65 -24.13 1.33 5.94
N VAL A 66 -23.70 2.58 6.10
CA VAL A 66 -24.26 3.45 7.14
C VAL A 66 -25.54 4.10 6.64
N PHE A 67 -26.63 3.98 7.42
CA PHE A 67 -28.02 4.40 7.11
C PHE A 67 -28.21 5.90 6.73
N VAL A 68 -27.16 6.72 6.75
CA VAL A 68 -27.26 8.18 6.47
C VAL A 68 -26.19 8.69 5.48
N SER A 69 -25.16 7.89 5.15
CA SER A 69 -24.15 8.24 4.15
C SER A 69 -23.36 7.00 3.75
N SER A 70 -23.55 6.49 2.53
CA SER A 70 -22.77 5.39 1.99
C SER A 70 -21.40 5.91 1.56
N VAL A 71 -20.45 6.00 2.49
CA VAL A 71 -19.03 6.16 2.13
C VAL A 71 -18.45 4.76 1.97
N THR A 72 -18.19 4.35 0.73
CA THR A 72 -17.54 3.07 0.43
C THR A 72 -16.08 3.16 0.87
N ILE A 73 -15.69 2.41 1.91
CA ILE A 73 -14.28 2.35 2.36
C ILE A 73 -13.35 1.94 1.21
N GLY A 74 -13.84 1.11 0.28
CA GLY A 74 -13.09 0.72 -0.92
C GLY A 74 -12.70 1.90 -1.81
N GLU A 75 -13.61 2.85 -2.07
CA GLU A 75 -13.34 4.03 -2.90
C GLU A 75 -12.28 4.95 -2.27
N LEU A 76 -12.20 4.98 -0.94
CA LEU A 76 -11.19 5.77 -0.23
C LEU A 76 -9.79 5.16 -0.35
N LEU A 77 -9.70 3.85 -0.61
CA LEU A 77 -8.44 3.13 -0.79
C LEU A 77 -7.94 3.10 -2.23
N ASP A 78 -8.79 3.42 -3.21
CA ASP A 78 -8.45 3.39 -4.64
C ASP A 78 -7.18 4.19 -4.98
N PRO A 79 -6.96 5.42 -4.48
CA PRO A 79 -5.74 6.18 -4.79
C PRO A 79 -4.45 5.46 -4.34
N PHE A 80 -4.50 4.79 -3.18
CA PHE A 80 -3.37 4.03 -2.69
C PHE A 80 -3.21 2.70 -3.45
N ASN A 81 -4.33 2.02 -3.76
CA ASN A 81 -4.34 0.80 -4.55
C ASN A 81 -3.67 1.00 -5.92
N ASP A 82 -4.12 2.01 -6.67
CA ASP A 82 -3.60 2.32 -8.00
C ASP A 82 -2.10 2.60 -7.95
N MET A 83 -1.64 3.34 -6.94
CA MET A 83 -0.24 3.65 -6.76
C MET A 83 0.62 2.42 -6.40
N ILE A 84 0.08 1.48 -5.60
CA ILE A 84 0.76 0.20 -5.32
C ILE A 84 0.84 -0.69 -6.57
N GLU A 85 -0.20 -0.67 -7.41
CA GLU A 85 -0.22 -1.38 -8.69
C GLU A 85 0.88 -0.83 -9.62
N ASP A 86 0.91 0.48 -9.84
CA ASP A 86 1.93 1.17 -10.63
C ASP A 86 3.34 0.89 -10.11
N PHE A 87 3.52 0.97 -8.79
CA PHE A 87 4.80 0.66 -8.15
C PHE A 87 5.20 -0.80 -8.39
N SER A 88 4.28 -1.75 -8.20
CA SER A 88 4.53 -3.17 -8.44
C SER A 88 4.97 -3.44 -9.88
N ASP A 89 4.37 -2.77 -10.85
CA ASP A 89 4.69 -2.93 -12.26
C ASP A 89 6.08 -2.38 -12.61
N VAL A 90 6.43 -1.21 -12.11
CA VAL A 90 7.78 -0.66 -12.24
C VAL A 90 8.81 -1.58 -11.58
N MET A 91 8.50 -2.11 -10.39
CA MET A 91 9.39 -3.02 -9.69
C MET A 91 9.59 -4.35 -10.42
N LYS A 92 8.56 -4.90 -11.08
CA LYS A 92 8.72 -6.08 -11.95
C LYS A 92 9.76 -5.83 -13.04
N ILE A 93 9.69 -4.66 -13.70
CA ILE A 93 10.64 -4.28 -14.75
C ILE A 93 12.05 -4.12 -14.16
N ALA A 94 12.17 -3.45 -13.00
CA ALA A 94 13.44 -3.25 -12.32
C ALA A 94 14.11 -4.56 -11.92
N VAL A 95 13.38 -5.47 -11.25
CA VAL A 95 13.86 -6.80 -10.85
C VAL A 95 14.28 -7.61 -12.07
N SER A 96 13.47 -7.62 -13.13
CA SER A 96 13.79 -8.31 -14.38
C SER A 96 15.10 -7.77 -14.99
N SER A 97 15.24 -6.45 -15.08
CA SER A 97 16.47 -5.79 -15.57
C SER A 97 17.70 -6.18 -14.75
N LEU A 98 17.61 -6.15 -13.42
CA LEU A 98 18.71 -6.51 -12.51
C LEU A 98 19.09 -7.99 -12.65
N ILE A 99 18.13 -8.89 -12.80
CA ILE A 99 18.39 -10.32 -13.05
C ILE A 99 19.14 -10.49 -14.38
N PHE A 100 18.70 -9.82 -15.45
CA PHE A 100 19.40 -9.85 -16.73
C PHE A 100 20.84 -9.35 -16.62
N GLN A 101 21.06 -8.24 -15.90
CA GLN A 101 22.39 -7.69 -15.65
C GLN A 101 23.27 -8.67 -14.86
N SER A 102 22.71 -9.29 -13.81
CA SER A 102 23.39 -10.29 -12.98
C SER A 102 23.84 -11.51 -13.81
N ILE A 103 22.95 -12.04 -14.65
CA ILE A 103 23.27 -13.15 -15.56
C ILE A 103 24.38 -12.73 -16.54
N LEU A 104 24.29 -11.53 -17.11
CA LEU A 104 25.27 -11.08 -18.09
C LEU A 104 26.65 -10.82 -17.45
N LEU A 105 26.71 -10.23 -16.24
CA LEU A 105 27.93 -10.12 -15.43
C LEU A 105 28.55 -11.48 -15.15
N LYS A 106 27.72 -12.47 -14.80
CA LYS A 106 28.17 -13.85 -14.55
C LYS A 106 28.78 -14.47 -15.81
N ILE A 107 28.16 -14.27 -16.98
CA ILE A 107 28.66 -14.77 -18.27
C ILE A 107 30.03 -14.15 -18.60
N ILE A 108 30.18 -12.82 -18.51
CA ILE A 108 31.45 -12.14 -18.89
C ILE A 108 32.60 -12.39 -17.89
N SER A 109 32.28 -12.78 -16.67
CA SER A 109 33.25 -13.13 -15.63
C SER A 109 33.78 -14.58 -15.76
N THR A 110 33.12 -15.43 -16.56
CA THR A 110 33.55 -16.81 -16.78
C THR A 110 34.95 -16.92 -17.39
N VAL A 111 35.63 -18.02 -17.10
CA VAL A 111 36.93 -18.33 -17.69
C VAL A 111 36.85 -18.43 -19.23
N TYR A 112 35.73 -18.93 -19.78
CA TYR A 112 35.52 -19.04 -21.21
C TYR A 112 35.49 -17.67 -21.90
N PHE A 113 34.80 -16.70 -21.30
CA PHE A 113 34.76 -15.34 -21.83
C PHE A 113 36.13 -14.65 -21.71
N LYS A 114 36.84 -14.83 -20.58
CA LYS A 114 38.22 -14.33 -20.39
C LYS A 114 39.20 -14.92 -21.40
N ALA A 115 39.10 -16.22 -21.68
CA ALA A 115 39.87 -16.90 -22.70
C ALA A 115 39.54 -16.38 -24.11
N PHE A 116 38.25 -16.13 -24.41
CA PHE A 116 37.82 -15.55 -25.68
C PHE A 116 38.39 -14.14 -25.92
N VAL A 117 38.37 -13.26 -24.91
CA VAL A 117 39.01 -11.93 -24.97
C VAL A 117 40.51 -12.05 -25.20
N THR A 118 41.16 -13.01 -24.54
CA THR A 118 42.61 -13.24 -24.68
C THR A 118 42.96 -13.74 -26.08
N LEU A 119 42.25 -14.76 -26.58
CA LEU A 119 42.49 -15.36 -27.89
C LEU A 119 42.22 -14.36 -29.02
N SER A 120 41.13 -13.58 -28.92
CA SER A 120 40.82 -12.53 -29.90
C SER A 120 41.89 -11.42 -29.90
N GLY A 121 42.41 -11.03 -28.74
CA GLY A 121 43.51 -10.07 -28.62
C GLY A 121 44.82 -10.57 -29.23
N LEU A 122 45.19 -11.83 -28.96
CA LEU A 122 46.38 -12.46 -29.55
C LEU A 122 46.24 -12.61 -31.07
N LEU A 123 45.07 -13.02 -31.57
CA LEU A 123 44.79 -13.14 -32.99
C LEU A 123 44.90 -11.77 -33.69
N PHE A 124 44.33 -10.72 -33.10
CA PHE A 124 44.47 -9.36 -33.61
C PHE A 124 45.94 -8.92 -33.63
N GLY A 125 46.68 -9.12 -32.54
CA GLY A 125 48.10 -8.77 -32.45
C GLY A 125 48.97 -9.49 -33.48
N TYR A 126 48.70 -10.78 -33.73
CA TYR A 126 49.38 -11.59 -34.73
C TYR A 126 49.08 -11.13 -36.16
N LEU A 127 47.79 -10.97 -36.51
CA LEU A 127 47.40 -10.54 -37.86
C LEU A 127 47.85 -9.12 -38.17
N TYR A 128 47.87 -8.25 -37.16
CA TYR A 128 48.43 -6.91 -37.25
C TYR A 128 49.94 -6.93 -37.52
N TRP A 129 50.70 -7.82 -36.88
CA TRP A 129 52.13 -7.99 -37.16
C TRP A 129 52.35 -8.47 -38.60
N VAL A 130 51.66 -9.52 -39.03
CA VAL A 130 51.81 -10.11 -40.37
C VAL A 130 51.24 -9.21 -41.48
N ARG A 131 50.60 -8.09 -41.14
CA ARG A 131 49.93 -7.15 -42.07
C ARG A 131 48.91 -7.84 -42.97
N SER A 132 48.14 -8.77 -42.40
CA SER A 132 47.14 -9.53 -43.13
C SER A 132 45.92 -8.67 -43.49
N ARG A 133 45.25 -9.00 -44.61
CA ARG A 133 43.96 -8.40 -45.03
C ARG A 133 42.84 -8.59 -44.00
N PHE A 134 42.96 -9.59 -43.12
CA PHE A 134 41.96 -9.91 -42.09
C PHE A 134 42.14 -9.12 -40.78
N THR A 135 43.12 -8.23 -40.70
CA THR A 135 43.42 -7.44 -39.48
C THR A 135 42.21 -6.64 -39.00
N GLU A 136 41.42 -6.06 -39.91
CA GLU A 136 40.24 -5.27 -39.55
C GLU A 136 39.13 -6.14 -38.93
N VAL A 137 38.94 -7.37 -39.42
CA VAL A 137 37.96 -8.31 -38.86
C VAL A 137 38.38 -8.75 -37.46
N ALA A 138 39.66 -9.08 -37.27
CA ALA A 138 40.18 -9.47 -35.96
C ALA A 138 40.14 -8.33 -34.94
N TYR A 139 40.44 -7.10 -35.37
CA TYR A 139 40.26 -5.90 -34.55
C TYR A 139 38.81 -5.74 -34.10
N LYS A 140 37.86 -5.85 -35.03
CA LYS A 140 36.43 -5.78 -34.73
C LYS A 140 36.02 -6.86 -33.73
N ILE A 141 36.36 -8.14 -33.95
CA ILE A 141 36.04 -9.20 -32.98
C ILE A 141 36.60 -8.89 -31.59
N PHE A 142 37.87 -8.48 -31.50
CA PHE A 142 38.52 -8.14 -30.25
C PHE A 142 37.85 -6.95 -29.55
N VAL A 143 37.60 -5.86 -30.28
CA VAL A 143 36.95 -4.67 -29.72
C VAL A 143 35.53 -4.98 -29.26
N THR A 144 34.74 -5.79 -29.97
CA THR A 144 33.40 -6.19 -29.49
C THR A 144 33.51 -7.00 -28.20
N ALA A 145 34.45 -7.95 -28.11
CA ALA A 145 34.63 -8.77 -26.92
C ALA A 145 35.00 -7.90 -25.69
N VAL A 146 35.96 -6.99 -25.87
CA VAL A 146 36.39 -6.02 -24.85
C VAL A 146 35.25 -5.05 -24.53
N GLY A 147 34.57 -4.52 -25.53
CA GLY A 147 33.44 -3.61 -25.39
C GLY A 147 32.31 -4.26 -24.61
N ALA A 148 31.84 -5.44 -25.00
CA ALA A 148 30.78 -6.16 -24.28
C ALA A 148 31.12 -6.38 -22.80
N LYS A 149 32.38 -6.69 -22.48
CA LYS A 149 32.84 -6.84 -21.09
C LYS A 149 32.84 -5.52 -20.34
N PHE A 150 33.68 -4.59 -20.79
CA PHE A 150 34.00 -3.40 -20.01
C PHE A 150 32.90 -2.35 -20.09
N LEU A 151 32.11 -2.29 -21.17
CA LEU A 151 30.96 -1.38 -21.26
C LEU A 151 29.94 -1.72 -20.19
N LEU A 152 29.59 -2.99 -20.06
CA LEU A 152 28.58 -3.40 -19.09
C LEU A 152 29.07 -3.18 -17.66
N VAL A 153 30.30 -3.59 -17.34
CA VAL A 153 30.91 -3.36 -16.02
C VAL A 153 30.97 -1.86 -15.73
N LEU A 154 31.33 -1.04 -16.71
CA LEU A 154 31.37 0.42 -16.56
C LEU A 154 29.97 0.99 -16.29
N VAL A 155 28.95 0.59 -17.05
CA VAL A 155 27.57 1.05 -16.86
C VAL A 155 27.12 0.73 -15.44
N VAL A 156 27.33 -0.50 -14.99
CA VAL A 156 26.94 -0.94 -13.63
C VAL A 156 27.69 -0.16 -12.56
N LEU A 157 29.01 0.04 -12.69
CA LEU A 157 29.80 0.79 -11.71
C LEU A 157 29.45 2.28 -11.68
N LEU A 158 29.12 2.87 -12.82
CA LEU A 158 28.64 4.26 -12.88
C LEU A 158 27.26 4.38 -12.24
N SER A 159 26.36 3.42 -12.46
CA SER A 159 25.08 3.36 -11.74
C SER A 159 25.31 3.22 -10.23
N ALA A 160 26.23 2.34 -9.82
CA ALA A 160 26.59 2.15 -8.42
C ALA A 160 27.10 3.44 -7.77
N LEU A 161 27.90 4.22 -8.50
CA LEU A 161 28.39 5.50 -8.02
C LEU A 161 27.26 6.51 -7.81
N VAL A 162 26.31 6.59 -8.74
CA VAL A 162 25.15 7.49 -8.60
C VAL A 162 24.27 7.06 -7.45
N ASP A 163 23.97 5.76 -7.34
CA ASP A 163 23.14 5.22 -6.25
C ASP A 163 23.77 5.49 -4.88
N ALA A 164 25.05 5.14 -4.71
CA ALA A 164 25.78 5.36 -3.47
C ALA A 164 25.94 6.84 -3.09
N SER A 165 25.96 7.75 -4.07
CA SER A 165 26.19 9.18 -3.80
C SER A 165 24.90 9.97 -3.58
N PHE A 166 23.77 9.52 -4.13
CA PHE A 166 22.56 10.35 -4.21
C PHE A 166 21.26 9.67 -3.82
N LEU A 167 21.15 8.33 -3.91
CA LEU A 167 19.85 7.64 -3.87
C LEU A 167 19.74 6.62 -2.75
N ASN A 168 20.85 5.98 -2.35
CA ASN A 168 20.81 4.84 -1.44
C ASN A 168 20.21 5.20 -0.08
N ASP A 169 20.62 6.33 0.51
CA ASP A 169 20.14 6.73 1.84
C ASP A 169 18.63 7.01 1.83
N GLU A 170 18.15 7.79 0.85
CA GLU A 170 16.72 8.10 0.67
C GLU A 170 15.90 6.81 0.44
N LYS A 171 16.42 5.90 -0.39
CA LYS A 171 15.76 4.63 -0.72
C LYS A 171 15.67 3.73 0.51
N THR A 172 16.74 3.56 1.26
CA THR A 172 16.74 2.74 2.49
C THR A 172 15.85 3.35 3.55
N GLN A 173 15.93 4.67 3.79
CA GLN A 173 15.09 5.34 4.77
C GLN A 173 13.60 5.22 4.45
N THR A 174 13.23 5.36 3.17
CA THR A 174 11.84 5.21 2.72
C THR A 174 11.36 3.77 2.81
N MET A 175 12.24 2.80 2.49
CA MET A 175 11.95 1.37 2.68
C MET A 175 11.69 1.04 4.16
N ASP A 176 12.52 1.55 5.06
CA ASP A 176 12.41 1.30 6.50
C ASP A 176 11.10 1.87 7.05
N LYS A 177 10.69 3.08 6.62
CA LYS A 177 9.38 3.66 6.97
C LYS A 177 8.23 2.74 6.55
N ILE A 178 8.24 2.25 5.31
CA ILE A 178 7.19 1.36 4.79
C ILE A 178 7.22 0.03 5.54
N GLN A 179 8.40 -0.51 5.85
CA GLN A 179 8.55 -1.79 6.54
C GLN A 179 8.01 -1.75 7.97
N VAL A 180 8.22 -0.66 8.71
CA VAL A 180 7.64 -0.49 10.07
C VAL A 180 6.11 -0.57 10.04
N HIS A 181 5.46 0.07 9.07
CA HIS A 181 4.01 0.02 8.92
C HIS A 181 3.52 -1.33 8.36
N SER A 182 4.35 -2.02 7.56
CA SER A 182 4.07 -3.37 7.06
C SER A 182 3.96 -4.38 8.20
N ASP A 183 4.82 -4.30 9.21
CA ASP A 183 4.78 -5.21 10.36
C ASP A 183 3.49 -5.04 11.17
N GLU A 184 2.98 -3.82 11.30
CA GLU A 184 1.69 -3.50 11.93
C GLU A 184 0.50 -4.03 11.09
N MET A 185 0.61 -3.95 9.75
CA MET A 185 -0.45 -4.40 8.84
C MET A 185 -0.47 -5.91 8.58
N ASN A 186 0.52 -6.65 9.06
CA ASN A 186 0.62 -8.09 8.83
C ASN A 186 -0.56 -8.87 9.45
N GLU A 187 -1.11 -8.36 10.56
CA GLU A 187 -2.33 -8.90 11.19
C GLU A 187 -3.57 -8.70 10.31
N VAL A 188 -3.64 -7.58 9.59
CA VAL A 188 -4.74 -7.24 8.67
C VAL A 188 -4.73 -8.18 7.45
N THR A 189 -3.55 -8.51 6.93
CA THR A 189 -3.37 -9.37 5.74
C THR A 189 -3.94 -10.77 5.92
N THR A 190 -3.90 -11.32 7.13
CA THR A 190 -4.46 -12.65 7.41
C THR A 190 -5.99 -12.67 7.47
N GLY A 191 -6.65 -11.50 7.48
CA GLY A 191 -8.10 -11.35 7.68
C GLY A 191 -8.55 -11.67 9.11
N LEU A 192 -7.77 -12.42 9.89
CA LEU A 192 -8.05 -12.81 11.26
C LEU A 192 -8.03 -11.60 12.21
N GLY A 193 -7.08 -10.67 12.04
CA GLY A 193 -7.03 -9.43 12.82
C GLY A 193 -8.27 -8.56 12.57
N VAL A 194 -8.64 -8.38 11.29
CA VAL A 194 -9.84 -7.63 10.90
C VAL A 194 -11.12 -8.28 11.44
N ALA A 195 -11.23 -9.61 11.37
CA ALA A 195 -12.39 -10.33 11.89
C ALA A 195 -12.50 -10.23 13.42
N ALA A 196 -11.37 -10.29 14.14
CA ALA A 196 -11.31 -10.10 15.59
C ALA A 196 -11.70 -8.67 15.98
N ASP A 197 -11.17 -7.68 15.28
CA ASP A 197 -11.48 -6.25 15.46
C ASP A 197 -12.96 -5.94 15.18
N LEU A 198 -13.50 -6.56 14.14
CA LEU A 198 -14.90 -6.45 13.79
C LEU A 198 -15.78 -7.07 14.87
N LYS A 199 -15.46 -8.29 15.33
CA LYS A 199 -16.17 -8.96 16.42
C LYS A 199 -16.17 -8.09 17.69
N GLN A 200 -15.01 -7.56 18.07
CA GLN A 200 -14.89 -6.66 19.21
C GLN A 200 -15.75 -5.41 19.04
N SER A 201 -15.80 -4.83 17.84
CA SER A 201 -16.63 -3.66 17.55
C SER A 201 -18.13 -3.99 17.62
N LEU A 202 -18.56 -5.15 17.10
CA LEU A 202 -19.93 -5.63 17.24
C LEU A 202 -20.32 -5.83 18.71
N ASP A 203 -19.41 -6.39 19.53
CA ASP A 203 -19.65 -6.57 20.97
C ASP A 203 -19.86 -5.21 21.67
N ILE A 204 -19.09 -4.17 21.31
CA ILE A 204 -19.24 -2.80 21.83
C ILE A 204 -20.57 -2.18 21.36
N ASP A 205 -20.93 -2.33 20.09
CA ASP A 205 -22.20 -1.84 19.55
C ASP A 205 -23.39 -2.52 20.26
N LYS A 206 -23.29 -3.84 20.50
CA LYS A 206 -24.28 -4.60 21.27
C LYS A 206 -24.41 -4.07 22.70
N GLN A 207 -23.30 -3.85 23.40
CA GLN A 207 -23.32 -3.27 24.75
C GLN A 207 -23.98 -1.88 24.76
N THR A 208 -23.68 -1.06 23.76
CA THR A 208 -24.26 0.28 23.62
C THR A 208 -25.78 0.22 23.40
N LEU A 209 -26.26 -0.72 22.59
CA LEU A 209 -27.70 -0.94 22.41
C LEU A 209 -28.37 -1.48 23.67
N GLN A 210 -27.72 -2.38 24.41
CA GLN A 210 -28.22 -2.87 25.70
C GLN A 210 -28.33 -1.76 26.74
N ILE A 211 -27.36 -0.85 26.79
CA ILE A 211 -27.42 0.33 27.68
C ILE A 211 -28.63 1.20 27.30
N LYS A 212 -28.82 1.54 26.02
CA LYS A 212 -29.99 2.31 25.55
C LYS A 212 -31.30 1.60 25.84
N GLN A 213 -31.34 0.28 25.71
CA GLN A 213 -32.51 -0.52 26.05
C GLN A 213 -32.83 -0.42 27.55
N ASN A 214 -31.83 -0.58 28.41
CA ASN A 214 -31.99 -0.46 29.86
C ASN A 214 -32.46 0.94 30.28
N GLU A 215 -31.91 2.00 29.68
CA GLU A 215 -32.37 3.38 29.89
C GLU A 215 -33.84 3.57 29.48
N GLN A 216 -34.23 3.00 28.34
CA GLN A 216 -35.61 3.06 27.86
C GLN A 216 -36.55 2.23 28.75
N GLN A 217 -36.08 1.09 29.28
CA GLN A 217 -36.81 0.25 30.24
C GLN A 217 -37.04 0.98 31.57
N GLN A 218 -36.02 1.68 32.07
CA GLN A 218 -36.13 2.51 33.27
C GLN A 218 -37.13 3.65 33.08
N THR A 219 -37.12 4.28 31.89
CA THR A 219 -38.10 5.31 31.52
C THR A 219 -39.52 4.74 31.48
N LEU A 220 -39.69 3.53 30.93
CA LEU A 220 -40.98 2.82 30.89
C LEU A 220 -41.52 2.56 32.31
N SER A 221 -40.67 2.07 33.23
CA SER A 221 -41.06 1.88 34.64
C SER A 221 -41.51 3.17 35.31
N GLY A 222 -40.92 4.31 34.95
CA GLY A 222 -41.36 5.64 35.40
C GLY A 222 -42.76 5.99 34.92
N TYR A 223 -43.07 5.73 33.64
CA TYR A 223 -44.43 5.93 33.10
C TYR A 223 -45.45 4.99 33.73
N ASP A 224 -45.10 3.73 33.96
CA ASP A 224 -45.99 2.76 34.63
C ASP A 224 -46.32 3.21 36.06
N ALA A 225 -45.32 3.67 36.82
CA ALA A 225 -45.53 4.22 38.16
C ALA A 225 -46.44 5.47 38.14
N ARG A 226 -46.25 6.36 37.16
CA ARG A 226 -47.12 7.54 36.97
C ARG A 226 -48.55 7.14 36.61
N LEU A 227 -48.74 6.11 35.80
CA LEU A 227 -50.06 5.61 35.41
C LEU A 227 -50.81 5.00 36.61
N VAL A 228 -50.10 4.31 37.51
CA VAL A 228 -50.65 3.81 38.78
C VAL A 228 -51.10 4.98 39.67
N ASP A 229 -50.25 5.99 39.86
CA ASP A 229 -50.57 7.19 40.65
C ASP A 229 -51.80 7.94 40.10
N LEU A 230 -51.85 8.16 38.78
CA LEU A 230 -53.01 8.77 38.12
C LEU A 230 -54.29 7.94 38.28
N THR A 231 -54.17 6.61 38.32
CA THR A 231 -55.32 5.72 38.55
C THR A 231 -55.84 5.87 39.98
N ILE A 232 -54.94 5.91 40.97
CA ILE A 232 -55.30 6.15 42.38
C ILE A 232 -55.98 7.51 42.54
N GLN A 233 -55.45 8.57 41.91
CA GLN A 233 -56.04 9.92 41.94
C GLN A 233 -57.41 9.97 41.27
N SER A 234 -57.57 9.26 40.14
CA SER A 234 -58.87 9.14 39.48
C SER A 234 -59.91 8.44 40.37
N ASP A 235 -59.50 7.41 41.10
CA ASP A 235 -60.38 6.67 42.01
C ASP A 235 -60.76 7.48 43.26
N SER A 236 -59.81 8.23 43.85
CA SER A 236 -60.14 9.16 44.94
C SER A 236 -61.09 10.25 44.48
N LEU A 237 -60.85 10.84 43.32
CA LEU A 237 -61.70 11.88 42.76
C LEU A 237 -63.11 11.37 42.45
N ASN A 238 -63.24 10.16 41.90
CA ASN A 238 -64.53 9.51 41.69
C ASN A 238 -65.30 9.26 42.99
N ARG A 239 -64.61 8.87 44.08
CA ARG A 239 -65.23 8.73 45.40
C ARG A 239 -65.74 10.07 45.93
N GLU A 240 -64.94 11.14 45.83
CA GLU A 240 -65.34 12.48 46.26
C GLU A 240 -66.53 13.02 45.46
N MET A 241 -66.52 12.85 44.14
CA MET A 241 -67.66 13.20 43.29
C MET A 241 -68.92 12.41 43.64
N SER A 242 -68.79 11.12 43.99
CA SER A 242 -69.94 10.28 44.34
C SER A 242 -70.53 10.70 45.68
N ALA A 243 -69.69 10.91 46.70
CA ALA A 243 -70.11 11.43 48.00
C ALA A 243 -70.78 12.81 47.88
N ARG A 244 -70.22 13.71 47.04
CA ARG A 244 -70.81 15.04 46.82
C ARG A 244 -72.17 14.95 46.13
N LYS A 245 -72.32 14.07 45.13
CA LYS A 245 -73.61 13.84 44.46
C LYS A 245 -74.68 13.28 45.40
N GLU A 246 -74.31 12.43 46.36
CA GLU A 246 -75.26 11.91 47.37
C GLU A 246 -75.79 13.01 48.30
N THR A 247 -75.04 14.09 48.51
CA THR A 247 -75.47 15.23 49.33
C THR A 247 -76.28 16.29 48.57
N LEU A 248 -76.36 16.21 47.25
CA LEU A 248 -76.98 17.22 46.37
C LEU A 248 -78.39 16.83 45.95
N SER A 249 -79.28 17.83 45.81
CA SER A 249 -80.64 17.60 45.28
C SER A 249 -80.60 17.25 43.79
N THR A 250 -81.57 16.47 43.31
CA THR A 250 -81.66 16.05 41.89
C THR A 250 -81.73 17.22 40.93
N LEU A 251 -82.32 18.36 41.35
CA LEU A 251 -82.37 19.59 40.57
C LEU A 251 -81.00 20.29 40.48
N ASP A 252 -80.20 20.29 41.56
CA ASP A 252 -78.87 20.92 41.57
C ASP A 252 -77.86 20.17 40.69
N ILE A 253 -78.00 18.84 40.61
CA ILE A 253 -77.20 17.98 39.75
C ILE A 253 -77.55 18.20 38.27
N LEU A 254 -78.85 18.33 37.95
CA LEU A 254 -79.36 18.51 36.58
C LEU A 254 -79.05 19.90 36.00
N PHE A 255 -79.17 20.95 36.81
CA PHE A 255 -78.87 22.33 36.38
C PHE A 255 -77.40 22.73 36.59
N ASN A 256 -76.58 21.81 37.10
CA ASN A 256 -75.13 22.00 37.25
C ASN A 256 -74.76 23.23 38.11
N ASN A 257 -75.56 23.51 39.14
CA ASN A 257 -75.46 24.71 39.97
C ASN A 257 -74.39 24.63 41.09
N ASP A 258 -73.74 23.47 41.26
CA ASP A 258 -72.70 23.26 42.28
C ASP A 258 -71.30 23.47 41.70
N GLU A 259 -70.66 24.58 42.08
CA GLU A 259 -69.30 24.97 41.65
C GLU A 259 -68.25 23.90 41.97
N THR A 260 -68.38 23.24 43.12
CA THR A 260 -67.47 22.18 43.57
C THR A 260 -67.53 20.95 42.69
N LEU A 261 -68.72 20.50 42.28
CA LEU A 261 -68.89 19.39 41.35
C LEU A 261 -68.39 19.75 39.94
N ALA A 262 -68.54 21.01 39.52
CA ALA A 262 -67.98 21.50 38.25
C ALA A 262 -66.43 21.50 38.25
N ASN A 263 -65.80 21.92 39.35
CA ASN A 263 -64.35 21.87 39.53
C ASN A 263 -63.82 20.43 39.56
N LEU A 264 -64.49 19.52 40.29
CA LEU A 264 -64.13 18.10 40.32
C LEU A 264 -64.22 17.45 38.92
N ARG A 265 -65.25 17.79 38.13
CA ARG A 265 -65.35 17.33 36.74
C ARG A 265 -64.21 17.85 35.86
N THR A 266 -63.80 19.10 36.05
CA THR A 266 -62.64 19.67 35.33
C THR A 266 -61.34 18.97 35.71
N GLN A 267 -61.11 18.69 37.00
CA GLN A 267 -59.96 17.88 37.43
C GLN A 267 -60.00 16.47 36.85
N GLN A 268 -61.19 15.85 36.77
CA GLN A 268 -61.34 14.53 36.17
C GLN A 268 -60.95 14.52 34.70
N SER A 269 -61.36 15.53 33.91
CA SER A 269 -61.01 15.61 32.49
C SER A 269 -59.52 15.83 32.27
N LEU A 270 -58.87 16.64 33.13
CA LEU A 270 -57.42 16.84 33.11
C LEU A 270 -56.67 15.55 33.42
N LEU A 271 -57.06 14.82 34.48
CA LEU A 271 -56.47 13.53 34.84
C LEU A 271 -56.66 12.49 33.73
N MET A 272 -57.84 12.44 33.09
CA MET A 272 -58.07 11.55 31.94
C MET A 272 -57.14 11.88 30.76
N SER A 273 -56.95 13.18 30.46
CA SER A 273 -56.03 13.61 29.39
C SER A 273 -54.58 13.22 29.69
N GLU A 274 -54.15 13.40 30.95
CA GLU A 274 -52.80 13.04 31.39
C GLU A 274 -52.57 11.52 31.34
N ARG A 275 -53.56 10.72 31.77
CA ARG A 275 -53.53 9.25 31.60
C ARG A 275 -53.37 8.86 30.14
N GLN A 276 -54.18 9.43 29.23
CA GLN A 276 -54.12 9.08 27.82
C GLN A 276 -52.76 9.42 27.20
N ARG A 277 -52.15 10.56 27.57
CA ARG A 277 -50.79 10.92 27.16
C ARG A 277 -49.75 9.93 27.68
N THR A 278 -49.89 9.52 28.94
CA THR A 278 -48.97 8.56 29.58
C THR A 278 -49.08 7.18 28.92
N GLU A 279 -50.30 6.70 28.61
CA GLU A 279 -50.53 5.46 27.86
C GLU A 279 -49.93 5.52 26.44
N GLN A 280 -50.01 6.67 25.76
CA GLN A 280 -49.35 6.86 24.47
C GLN A 280 -47.82 6.83 24.60
N GLN A 281 -47.25 7.44 25.64
CA GLN A 281 -45.81 7.39 25.92
C GLN A 281 -45.33 5.97 26.24
N ILE A 282 -46.11 5.20 27.00
CA ILE A 282 -45.86 3.78 27.27
C ILE A 282 -45.79 2.99 25.96
N LYS A 283 -46.81 3.12 25.09
CA LYS A 283 -46.82 2.45 23.77
C LYS A 283 -45.62 2.84 22.91
N ALA A 284 -45.30 4.13 22.86
CA ALA A 284 -44.14 4.61 22.11
C ALA A 284 -42.81 4.06 22.68
N SER A 285 -42.70 3.97 24.01
CA SER A 285 -41.53 3.41 24.69
C SER A 285 -41.40 1.90 24.44
N GLN A 286 -42.50 1.15 24.53
CA GLN A 286 -42.54 -0.29 24.21
C GLN A 286 -42.13 -0.55 22.76
N ASN A 287 -42.61 0.25 21.80
CA ASN A 287 -42.20 0.14 20.40
C ASN A 287 -40.70 0.38 20.21
N LYS A 288 -40.13 1.38 20.91
CA LYS A 288 -38.67 1.63 20.90
C LYS A 288 -37.87 0.48 21.49
N ILE A 289 -38.31 -0.08 22.62
CA ILE A 289 -37.67 -1.25 23.24
C ILE A 289 -37.73 -2.46 22.30
N GLY A 290 -38.85 -2.69 21.63
CA GLY A 290 -38.98 -3.76 20.63
C GLY A 290 -38.02 -3.59 19.46
N ALA A 291 -37.87 -2.37 18.93
CA ALA A 291 -36.91 -2.08 17.87
C ALA A 291 -35.44 -2.25 18.32
N LEU A 292 -35.11 -1.86 19.56
CA LEU A 292 -33.79 -2.08 20.16
C LEU A 292 -33.51 -3.57 20.38
N GLN A 293 -34.49 -4.34 20.88
CA GLN A 293 -34.37 -5.78 21.06
C GLN A 293 -34.13 -6.48 19.73
N GLN A 294 -34.91 -6.13 18.71
CA GLN A 294 -34.74 -6.69 17.37
C GLN A 294 -33.34 -6.39 16.82
N SER A 295 -32.83 -5.18 17.04
CA SER A 295 -31.45 -4.82 16.66
C SER A 295 -30.41 -5.68 17.40
N ILE A 296 -30.61 -5.98 18.68
CA ILE A 296 -29.71 -6.84 19.47
C ILE A 296 -29.78 -8.30 18.98
N ASP A 297 -30.97 -8.83 18.70
CA ASP A 297 -31.18 -10.21 18.23
C ASP A 297 -30.54 -10.43 16.85
N ASP A 298 -30.69 -9.45 15.96
CA ASP A 298 -30.07 -9.44 14.64
C ASP A 298 -28.51 -9.42 14.74
N LEU A 299 -27.94 -8.76 15.77
CA LEU A 299 -26.51 -8.81 16.10
C LEU A 299 -26.09 -10.19 16.65
N ASP A 300 -26.92 -10.83 17.47
CA ASP A 300 -26.63 -12.17 18.05
C ASP A 300 -26.65 -13.30 17.01
N ASN A 301 -27.42 -13.13 15.95
CA ASN A 301 -27.47 -14.08 14.85
C ASN A 301 -26.24 -14.02 13.92
N LEU A 302 -25.32 -13.07 14.11
CA LEU A 302 -24.05 -12.98 13.36
C LEU A 302 -23.00 -13.90 13.99
N THR A 303 -22.92 -15.15 13.54
CA THR A 303 -21.89 -16.11 14.00
C THR A 303 -20.56 -15.95 13.27
N VAL A 304 -19.47 -15.98 14.04
CA VAL A 304 -18.07 -15.78 13.56
C VAL A 304 -17.44 -17.08 13.01
N GLU A 305 -18.13 -18.22 13.11
CA GLU A 305 -17.56 -19.54 12.80
C GLU A 305 -17.52 -19.89 11.30
N ASP A 306 -18.18 -19.15 10.41
CA ASP A 306 -18.28 -19.51 9.00
C ASP A 306 -17.52 -18.56 8.06
N GLN A 307 -16.99 -19.11 6.95
CA GLN A 307 -16.45 -18.35 5.82
C GLN A 307 -17.47 -17.35 5.20
N SER A 308 -18.76 -17.52 5.54
CA SER A 308 -19.85 -16.60 5.21
C SER A 308 -19.96 -15.38 6.12
N PHE A 309 -19.16 -15.24 7.19
CA PHE A 309 -19.22 -14.13 8.14
C PHE A 309 -19.23 -12.74 7.45
N PHE A 310 -18.30 -12.51 6.52
CA PHE A 310 -18.25 -11.26 5.74
C PHE A 310 -19.47 -11.07 4.83
N SER A 311 -20.08 -12.15 4.33
CA SER A 311 -21.28 -12.08 3.51
C SER A 311 -22.54 -11.72 4.32
N SER A 312 -22.64 -12.23 5.55
CA SER A 312 -23.74 -11.91 6.47
C SER A 312 -23.67 -10.46 6.94
N ILE A 313 -22.47 -9.94 7.14
CA ILE A 313 -22.24 -8.53 7.51
C ILE A 313 -22.55 -7.58 6.34
N LYS A 314 -22.18 -7.96 5.11
CA LYS A 314 -22.52 -7.18 3.92
C LYS A 314 -24.04 -6.96 3.77
N GLN A 315 -24.84 -7.90 4.29
CA GLN A 315 -26.29 -7.85 4.20
C GLN A 315 -26.97 -7.18 5.41
N SER A 316 -26.23 -6.93 6.50
CA SER A 316 -26.77 -6.35 7.71
C SER A 316 -26.58 -4.82 7.75
N ALA A 317 -27.65 -4.09 8.05
CA ALA A 317 -27.70 -2.63 8.04
C ALA A 317 -27.20 -1.99 9.35
N PHE A 318 -26.24 -2.64 10.04
CA PHE A 318 -25.78 -2.19 11.35
C PHE A 318 -24.84 -1.00 11.28
N GLY A 319 -25.00 -0.08 12.23
CA GLY A 319 -24.14 1.07 12.43
C GLY A 319 -22.80 0.65 13.04
N LEU A 320 -21.89 0.16 12.20
CA LEU A 320 -20.50 -0.21 12.53
C LEU A 320 -19.62 1.04 12.82
N GLY A 321 -20.07 1.93 13.69
CA GLY A 321 -19.40 3.20 13.97
C GLY A 321 -17.98 2.98 14.51
N HIS A 322 -17.83 2.15 15.54
CA HIS A 322 -16.53 1.86 16.15
C HIS A 322 -15.57 1.14 15.20
N PHE A 323 -16.09 0.24 14.37
CA PHE A 323 -15.29 -0.43 13.36
C PHE A 323 -14.85 0.52 12.25
N LYS A 324 -15.73 1.44 11.80
CA LYS A 324 -15.38 2.49 10.84
C LYS A 324 -14.22 3.35 11.34
N ASP A 325 -14.22 3.72 12.62
CA ASP A 325 -13.13 4.54 13.19
C ASP A 325 -11.79 3.79 13.13
N LYS A 326 -11.77 2.51 13.48
CA LYS A 326 -10.57 1.67 13.39
C LYS A 326 -10.10 1.47 11.94
N ILE A 327 -11.02 1.23 11.02
CA ILE A 327 -10.70 1.09 9.59
C ILE A 327 -10.21 2.41 8.99
N SER A 328 -10.78 3.54 9.41
CA SER A 328 -10.34 4.87 8.98
C SER A 328 -8.88 5.14 9.37
N HIS A 329 -8.43 4.64 10.53
CA HIS A 329 -7.02 4.72 10.92
C HIS A 329 -6.10 3.93 9.98
N TYR A 330 -6.45 2.70 9.63
CA TYR A 330 -5.70 1.93 8.63
C TYR A 330 -5.67 2.65 7.27
N VAL A 331 -6.79 3.21 6.84
CA VAL A 331 -6.88 3.96 5.58
C VAL A 331 -6.02 5.23 5.61
N GLU A 332 -5.97 5.94 6.74
CA GLU A 332 -5.13 7.12 6.92
C GLU A 332 -3.63 6.76 6.87
N THR A 333 -3.24 5.66 7.53
CA THR A 333 -1.88 5.13 7.47
C THR A 333 -1.49 4.77 6.03
N LEU A 334 -2.36 4.07 5.29
CA LEU A 334 -2.13 3.75 3.88
C LEU A 334 -2.00 5.02 3.02
N ASN A 335 -2.88 6.00 3.22
CA ASN A 335 -2.79 7.28 2.52
C ASN A 335 -1.48 8.03 2.84
N GLY A 336 -0.97 7.94 4.08
CA GLY A 336 0.33 8.48 4.46
C GLY A 336 1.49 7.83 3.70
N LEU A 337 1.38 6.54 3.39
CA LEU A 337 2.40 5.78 2.66
C LEU A 337 2.42 6.05 1.15
N VAL A 338 1.38 6.66 0.57
CA VAL A 338 1.34 7.00 -0.87
C VAL A 338 2.61 7.75 -1.28
N ASN A 339 2.99 8.77 -0.53
CA ASN A 339 4.15 9.57 -0.89
C ASN A 339 5.47 8.77 -0.79
N ASP A 340 5.58 7.87 0.18
CA ASP A 340 6.78 7.03 0.37
C ASP A 340 6.92 6.04 -0.79
N PHE A 341 5.84 5.39 -1.21
CA PHE A 341 5.85 4.50 -2.38
C PHE A 341 6.11 5.24 -3.69
N LEU A 342 5.54 6.44 -3.90
CA LEU A 342 5.86 7.28 -5.06
C LEU A 342 7.34 7.67 -5.09
N THR A 343 7.90 8.00 -3.93
CA THR A 343 9.33 8.31 -3.79
C THR A 343 10.17 7.10 -4.16
N LEU A 344 9.84 5.91 -3.64
CA LEU A 344 10.52 4.67 -4.03
C LEU A 344 10.37 4.36 -5.52
N LEU A 345 9.16 4.52 -6.08
CA LEU A 345 8.91 4.33 -7.52
C LEU A 345 9.87 5.18 -8.33
N ALA A 346 9.95 6.48 -8.01
CA ALA A 346 10.84 7.41 -8.69
C ALA A 346 12.31 7.01 -8.53
N LEU A 347 12.75 6.67 -7.31
CA LEU A 347 14.14 6.28 -7.03
C LEU A 347 14.53 4.99 -7.78
N PHE A 348 13.69 3.96 -7.77
CA PHE A 348 13.97 2.70 -8.46
C PHE A 348 13.88 2.83 -9.98
N ALA A 349 12.89 3.56 -10.50
CA ALA A 349 12.77 3.85 -11.93
C ALA A 349 14.01 4.62 -12.42
N PHE A 350 14.45 5.61 -11.65
CA PHE A 350 15.63 6.39 -11.97
C PHE A 350 16.90 5.53 -11.93
N ASN A 351 17.15 4.81 -10.82
CA ASN A 351 18.38 4.04 -10.65
C ASN A 351 18.47 2.80 -11.55
N THR A 352 17.38 2.06 -11.72
CA THR A 352 17.42 0.73 -12.35
C THR A 352 17.08 0.77 -13.84
N VAL A 353 16.34 1.79 -14.29
CA VAL A 353 15.92 1.92 -15.69
C VAL A 353 16.59 3.11 -16.36
N LEU A 354 16.42 4.31 -15.81
CA LEU A 354 16.86 5.53 -16.49
C LEU A 354 18.39 5.64 -16.57
N ILE A 355 19.08 5.52 -15.44
CA ILE A 355 20.54 5.64 -15.37
C ILE A 355 21.26 4.58 -16.22
N PRO A 356 20.96 3.26 -16.12
CA PRO A 356 21.70 2.26 -16.86
C PRO A 356 21.47 2.40 -18.36
N VAL A 357 20.25 2.76 -18.80
CA VAL A 357 19.94 3.02 -20.21
C VAL A 357 20.71 4.25 -20.71
N LEU A 358 20.77 5.33 -19.93
CA LEU A 358 21.53 6.52 -20.27
C LEU A 358 23.02 6.20 -20.43
N PHE A 359 23.63 5.52 -19.46
CA PHE A 359 25.05 5.14 -19.53
C PHE A 359 25.32 4.12 -20.63
N LEU A 360 24.41 3.20 -20.90
CA LEU A 360 24.53 2.27 -22.02
C LEU A 360 24.48 3.01 -23.37
N TYR A 361 23.60 4.01 -23.52
CA TYR A 361 23.56 4.85 -24.71
C TYR A 361 24.86 5.65 -24.91
N LEU A 362 25.34 6.33 -23.87
CA LEU A 362 26.60 7.09 -23.91
C LEU A 362 27.79 6.18 -24.19
N GLY A 363 27.82 5.03 -23.53
CA GLY A 363 28.80 3.98 -23.72
C GLY A 363 28.80 3.44 -25.16
N ALA A 364 27.63 3.14 -25.71
CA ALA A 364 27.49 2.66 -27.08
C ALA A 364 27.96 3.70 -28.11
N LYS A 365 27.71 4.99 -27.86
CA LYS A 365 28.24 6.08 -28.68
C LYS A 365 29.78 6.13 -28.64
N GLY A 366 30.37 6.00 -27.46
CA GLY A 366 31.83 5.89 -27.31
C GLY A 366 32.41 4.64 -27.98
N PHE A 367 31.76 3.49 -27.81
CA PHE A 367 32.13 2.22 -28.43
C PHE A 367 32.13 2.32 -29.96
N LYS A 368 31.13 2.98 -30.55
CA LYS A 368 31.05 3.19 -32.00
C LYS A 368 32.26 3.96 -32.55
N LEU A 369 32.79 4.93 -31.78
CA LEU A 369 34.01 5.64 -32.17
C LEU A 369 35.21 4.69 -32.23
N VAL A 370 35.39 3.83 -31.23
CA VAL A 370 36.48 2.85 -31.19
C VAL A 370 36.32 1.79 -32.29
N TRP A 371 35.09 1.35 -32.55
CA TRP A 371 34.75 0.36 -33.58
C TRP A 371 35.10 0.81 -35.00
N GLN A 372 34.92 2.10 -35.30
CA GLN A 372 35.13 2.66 -36.64
C GLN A 372 36.60 2.93 -36.98
N ILE A 373 37.52 2.81 -36.02
CA ILE A 373 38.95 2.99 -36.25
C ILE A 373 39.46 1.86 -37.15
N LYS A 374 39.99 2.22 -38.33
CA LYS A 374 40.68 1.28 -39.22
C LYS A 374 42.16 1.18 -38.85
N PRO A 375 42.65 0.01 -38.39
CA PRO A 375 44.07 -0.14 -38.04
C PRO A 375 45.02 0.09 -39.23
N SER A 376 44.56 -0.15 -40.47
CA SER A 376 45.34 0.03 -41.71
C SER A 376 45.64 1.48 -42.04
N ASP A 377 44.70 2.41 -41.81
CA ASP A 377 44.85 3.83 -42.18
C ASP A 377 45.85 4.54 -41.25
N LEU A 378 45.96 4.07 -40.01
CA LEU A 378 46.90 4.58 -39.02
C LEU A 378 48.33 4.09 -39.25
N ILE A 379 48.51 2.89 -39.83
CA ILE A 379 49.84 2.41 -40.29
C ILE A 379 50.36 3.32 -41.41
N THR A 380 49.48 3.77 -42.31
CA THR A 380 49.82 4.68 -43.41
C THR A 380 50.19 6.08 -42.89
N ARG A 381 49.43 6.61 -41.92
CA ARG A 381 49.74 7.88 -41.23
C ARG A 381 51.05 7.83 -40.42
N ALA A 382 51.30 6.73 -39.70
CA ALA A 382 52.54 6.54 -38.96
C ALA A 382 53.77 6.44 -39.87
N LYS A 383 53.64 5.84 -41.07
CA LYS A 383 54.70 5.82 -42.09
C LYS A 383 54.96 7.20 -42.70
N GLN A 384 53.94 8.03 -42.90
CA GLN A 384 54.11 9.39 -43.42
C GLN A 384 54.83 10.31 -42.41
N GLY A 385 54.45 10.29 -41.12
CA GLY A 385 55.11 11.12 -40.10
C GLY A 385 56.58 10.77 -39.81
N VAL A 386 57.01 9.53 -40.11
CA VAL A 386 58.44 9.13 -40.05
C VAL A 386 59.20 9.63 -41.29
N LYS A 387 58.53 9.77 -42.44
CA LYS A 387 59.13 10.24 -43.68
C LYS A 387 59.29 11.77 -43.74
N GLU A 388 58.52 12.51 -42.93
CA GLU A 388 58.62 13.96 -42.76
C GLU A 388 59.60 14.39 -41.65
N SER A 389 60.08 13.45 -40.83
CA SER A 389 61.04 13.69 -39.73
C SER A 389 62.44 13.10 -39.98
N LEU A 390 62.66 12.58 -41.19
CA LEU A 390 63.95 12.24 -41.79
C LEU A 390 64.23 13.27 -42.90
#